data_AF-A0A957JF25-F1
#
_entry.id   AF-A0A957JF25-F1
#
_cell.length_a   1.000
_cell.length_b   1.000
_cell.length_c   1.000
_cell.angle_alpha   90.00
_cell.angle_beta   90.00
_cell.angle_gamma   90.00
#
_symmetry.space_group_name_H-M   'P 1'
#
loop_
_entity.id
_entity.type
_entity.pdbx_description
1 polymer ?
#
loop_
_entity_poly.entity_id
_entity_poly.type
_entity_poly.pdbx_seq_one_letter_code
_entity_poly.pdbx_strand_id
1 'polypeptide(L)'
;MDTRTERPKRSPKQVGMIIGLVIVLILFLVVFVDLRVVVDTLRQTDWRLIPLAAALLLLGNILLSVRLRYLMNNEPPLLTTFQDDSICYMLNILIHIPAPATRVVAISRNTPVTMPQVTSAVVVERLLEQVMRLTALVLSLALLTADPTNASISIIRSGLTIVVAIVLILLLVRYGDRLIDLLAPRLGKLPRVTEAQVRDLLTRLLGGLAVAASPRQLIVGLLLSFIMWSAYFLF
;
A
#
# COMPACT_ATOMS: atom_id res chain seq x y z
N MET A 1 5.86 18.90 -34.76
CA MET A 1 6.22 20.28 -34.39
C MET A 1 5.96 20.44 -32.89
N ASP A 2 6.95 20.98 -32.20
CA ASP A 2 7.35 20.76 -30.81
C ASP A 2 6.39 21.39 -29.75
N THR A 3 5.75 20.58 -28.89
CA THR A 3 4.99 21.07 -27.72
C THR A 3 5.79 20.82 -26.44
N ARG A 4 6.80 21.65 -26.22
CA ARG A 4 7.50 21.73 -24.93
C ARG A 4 6.50 22.13 -23.84
N THR A 5 6.21 21.19 -22.95
CA THR A 5 5.45 21.42 -21.72
C THR A 5 6.28 22.28 -20.77
N GLU A 6 5.92 23.56 -20.65
CA GLU A 6 6.50 24.47 -19.66
C GLU A 6 6.21 23.95 -18.25
N ARG A 7 7.27 23.59 -17.52
CA ARG A 7 7.15 23.23 -16.10
C ARG A 7 6.72 24.47 -15.31
N PRO A 8 5.75 24.37 -14.39
CA PRO A 8 5.33 25.50 -13.58
C PRO A 8 6.52 25.98 -12.72
N LYS A 9 7.00 27.19 -13.00
CA LYS A 9 8.04 27.88 -12.22
C LYS A 9 7.49 28.10 -10.81
N ARG A 10 8.01 27.36 -9.82
CA ARG A 10 7.66 27.56 -8.40
C ARG A 10 7.91 29.03 -8.03
N SER A 11 6.92 29.66 -7.41
CA SER A 11 7.04 31.07 -7.05
C SER A 11 8.17 31.26 -6.02
N PRO A 12 8.94 32.37 -6.07
CA PRO A 12 10.03 32.62 -5.13
C PRO A 12 9.58 32.58 -3.66
N LYS A 13 8.30 32.87 -3.39
CA LYS A 13 7.68 32.77 -2.05
C LYS A 13 7.58 31.32 -1.54
N GLN A 14 7.27 30.35 -2.41
CA GLN A 14 7.22 28.93 -2.04
C GLN A 14 8.60 28.37 -1.73
N VAL A 15 9.62 28.81 -2.48
CA VAL A 15 11.02 28.42 -2.21
C VAL A 15 11.47 28.97 -0.85
N GLY A 16 11.17 30.25 -0.56
CA GLY A 16 11.46 30.85 0.74
C GLY A 16 10.75 30.14 1.91
N MET A 17 9.50 29.73 1.73
CA MET A 17 8.74 29.00 2.75
C MET A 17 9.32 27.60 3.04
N ILE A 18 9.71 26.86 2.00
CA ILE A 18 10.35 25.54 2.15
C ILE A 18 11.69 25.69 2.86
N ILE A 19 12.51 26.66 2.45
CA ILE A 19 13.81 26.93 3.09
C ILE A 19 13.60 27.31 4.56
N GLY A 20 12.64 28.19 4.87
CA GLY A 20 12.31 28.57 6.24
C GLY A 20 11.87 27.37 7.09
N LEU A 21 11.00 26.51 6.56
CA LEU A 21 10.56 25.28 7.24
C LEU A 21 11.72 24.33 7.52
N VAL A 22 12.61 24.12 6.54
CA VAL A 22 13.80 23.27 6.69
C VAL A 22 14.72 23.85 7.77
N ILE A 23 14.96 25.16 7.78
CA ILE A 23 15.77 25.83 8.80
C ILE A 23 15.15 25.68 10.20
N VAL A 24 13.83 25.85 10.33
CA VAL A 24 13.12 25.65 11.60
C VAL A 24 13.25 24.20 12.08
N LEU A 25 13.09 23.22 11.18
CA LEU A 25 13.29 21.80 11.49
C LEU A 25 14.71 21.50 11.95
N ILE A 26 15.72 22.07 11.29
CA ILE A 26 17.13 21.91 11.67
C ILE A 26 17.39 22.56 13.04
N LEU A 27 16.91 23.78 13.26
CA LEU A 27 17.02 24.46 14.56
C LEU A 27 16.33 23.66 15.67
N PHE A 28 15.14 23.13 15.40
CA PHE A 28 14.43 22.26 16.33
C PHE A 28 15.26 21.01 16.65
N LEU A 29 15.84 20.38 15.64
CA LEU A 29 16.69 19.21 15.82
C LEU A 29 17.94 19.54 16.65
N VAL A 30 18.62 20.66 16.40
CA VAL A 30 19.80 21.09 17.17
C VAL A 30 19.47 21.47 18.62
N VAL A 31 18.29 22.06 18.86
CA VAL A 31 17.86 22.47 20.22
C VAL A 31 17.41 21.27 21.05
N PHE A 32 16.72 20.31 20.45
CA PHE A 32 16.11 19.19 21.18
C PHE A 32 16.93 17.88 21.14
N VAL A 33 17.93 17.78 20.27
CA VAL A 33 18.78 16.59 20.13
C VAL A 33 20.22 16.93 20.49
N ASP A 34 20.76 16.23 21.49
CA ASP A 34 22.19 16.30 21.78
C ASP A 34 22.98 15.62 20.65
N LEU A 35 23.53 16.45 19.75
CA LEU A 35 24.33 15.99 18.62
C LEU A 35 25.54 15.15 19.06
N ARG A 36 26.06 15.33 20.28
CA ARG A 36 27.18 14.52 20.79
C ARG A 36 26.73 13.08 20.99
N VAL A 37 25.57 12.88 21.60
CA VAL A 37 24.97 11.55 21.78
C VAL A 37 24.73 10.88 20.42
N VAL A 38 24.25 11.62 19.42
CA VAL A 38 24.07 11.07 18.05
C VAL A 38 25.39 10.63 17.43
N VAL A 39 26.43 11.47 17.51
CA VAL A 39 27.76 11.16 16.98
C VAL A 39 28.40 9.98 17.70
N ASP A 40 28.30 9.93 19.03
CA ASP A 40 28.84 8.84 19.84
C ASP A 40 28.11 7.51 19.54
N THR A 41 26.79 7.56 19.35
CA THR A 41 25.99 6.40 18.92
C THR A 41 26.41 5.92 17.53
N LEU A 42 26.60 6.83 16.56
CA LEU A 42 27.05 6.49 15.22
C LEU A 42 28.46 5.88 15.20
N ARG A 43 29.35 6.32 16.10
CA ARG A 43 30.70 5.75 16.23
C ARG A 43 30.70 4.34 16.81
N GLN A 44 29.74 4.04 17.68
CA GLN A 44 29.59 2.71 18.31
C GLN A 44 28.76 1.74 17.45
N THR A 45 28.14 2.22 16.38
CA THR A 45 27.33 1.40 15.49
C THR A 45 28.21 0.47 14.64
N ASP A 46 27.86 -0.82 14.58
CA ASP A 46 28.51 -1.75 13.66
C ASP A 46 28.06 -1.47 12.22
N TRP A 47 28.92 -0.81 11.46
CA TRP A 47 28.69 -0.45 10.05
C TRP A 47 28.45 -1.67 9.14
N ARG A 48 28.80 -2.89 9.58
CA ARG A 48 28.52 -4.13 8.84
C ARG A 48 27.03 -4.49 8.84
N LEU A 49 26.27 -4.01 9.83
CA LEU A 49 24.83 -4.24 9.91
C LEU A 49 24.05 -3.37 8.92
N ILE A 50 24.58 -2.21 8.53
CA ILE A 50 23.92 -1.29 7.60
C ILE A 50 23.64 -1.93 6.22
N PRO A 51 24.61 -2.55 5.52
CA PRO A 51 24.33 -3.18 4.24
C PRO A 51 23.38 -4.39 4.38
N LEU A 52 23.44 -5.11 5.51
CA LEU A 52 22.50 -6.20 5.79
C LEU A 52 21.07 -5.67 5.97
N ALA A 53 20.90 -4.61 6.75
CA ALA A 53 19.62 -3.94 6.94
C ALA A 53 19.09 -3.39 5.61
N ALA A 54 19.93 -2.72 4.82
CA ALA A 54 19.56 -2.23 3.49
C ALA A 54 19.12 -3.39 2.57
N ALA A 55 19.80 -4.53 2.59
CA ALA A 55 19.43 -5.71 1.82
C ALA A 55 18.09 -6.30 2.27
N LEU A 56 17.83 -6.40 3.58
CA LEU A 56 16.56 -6.87 4.13
C LEU A 56 15.40 -5.94 3.77
N LEU A 57 15.61 -4.63 3.85
CA LEU A 57 14.63 -3.63 3.44
C LEU A 57 14.29 -3.75 1.94
N LEU A 58 15.31 -3.86 1.08
CA LEU A 58 15.11 -4.05 -0.35
C LEU A 58 14.39 -5.36 -0.66
N LEU A 59 14.76 -6.45 0.02
CA LEU A 59 14.11 -7.74 -0.13
C LEU A 59 12.63 -7.68 0.27
N GLY A 60 12.30 -7.01 1.38
CA GLY A 60 10.92 -6.76 1.77
C GLY A 60 10.14 -5.99 0.71
N ASN A 61 10.72 -4.93 0.15
CA ASN A 61 10.09 -4.15 -0.92
C ASN A 61 9.88 -4.97 -2.21
N ILE A 62 10.85 -5.81 -2.58
CA ILE A 62 10.72 -6.72 -3.74
C ILE A 62 9.59 -7.73 -3.49
N LEU A 63 9.52 -8.34 -2.30
CA LEU A 63 8.46 -9.28 -1.95
C LEU A 63 7.08 -8.64 -2.00
N LEU A 64 6.97 -7.37 -1.59
CA LEU A 64 5.74 -6.59 -1.70
C LEU A 64 5.28 -6.50 -3.16
N SER A 65 6.20 -6.19 -4.08
CA SER A 65 5.94 -6.13 -5.52
C SER A 65 5.63 -7.52 -6.11
N VAL A 66 6.33 -8.57 -5.69
CA VAL A 66 6.04 -9.97 -6.09
C VAL A 66 4.62 -10.36 -5.69
N ARG A 67 4.22 -10.03 -4.46
CA ARG A 67 2.86 -10.31 -3.94
C ARG A 67 1.80 -9.59 -4.75
N LEU A 68 1.96 -8.29 -5.01
CA LEU A 68 1.02 -7.54 -5.84
C LEU A 68 0.92 -8.14 -7.25
N ARG A 69 2.07 -8.42 -7.88
CA ARG A 69 2.13 -9.08 -9.18
C ARG A 69 1.38 -10.42 -9.18
N TYR A 70 1.54 -11.20 -8.13
CA TYR A 70 0.87 -12.49 -7.98
C TYR A 70 -0.67 -12.34 -7.91
N LEU A 71 -1.18 -11.33 -7.19
CA LEU A 71 -2.61 -11.01 -7.11
C LEU A 71 -3.18 -10.50 -8.46
N MET A 72 -2.31 -10.08 -9.38
CA MET A 72 -2.65 -9.74 -10.77
C MET A 72 -2.31 -10.89 -11.73
N ASN A 73 -2.37 -12.14 -11.27
CA ASN A 73 -2.06 -13.36 -12.04
C ASN A 73 -0.67 -13.39 -12.70
N ASN A 74 0.31 -12.63 -12.19
CA ASN A 74 1.63 -12.48 -12.78
C ASN A 74 1.68 -11.88 -14.19
N GLU A 75 0.61 -11.19 -14.63
CA GLU A 75 0.52 -10.54 -15.94
C GLU A 75 1.58 -9.43 -16.13
N PRO A 76 1.79 -8.48 -15.20
CA PRO A 76 2.79 -7.45 -15.40
C PRO A 76 4.22 -7.96 -15.11
N PRO A 77 5.25 -7.41 -15.77
CA PRO A 77 6.64 -7.71 -15.45
C PRO A 77 6.99 -7.30 -14.01
N LEU A 78 7.82 -8.12 -13.34
CA LEU A 78 8.21 -7.85 -11.95
C LEU A 78 8.95 -6.52 -11.81
N LEU A 79 9.88 -6.22 -12.73
CA LEU A 79 10.68 -5.00 -12.67
C LEU A 79 9.81 -3.74 -12.81
N THR A 80 8.88 -3.73 -13.77
CA THR A 80 7.92 -2.64 -13.95
C THR A 80 7.04 -2.47 -12.72
N THR A 81 6.52 -3.59 -12.18
CA THR A 81 5.71 -3.57 -10.96
C THR A 81 6.50 -2.97 -9.79
N PHE A 82 7.76 -3.38 -9.61
CA PHE A 82 8.62 -2.87 -8.54
C PHE A 82 8.95 -1.37 -8.67
N GLN A 83 9.24 -0.91 -9.88
CA GLN A 83 9.51 0.50 -10.15
C GLN A 83 8.28 1.36 -9.87
N ASP A 84 7.12 0.98 -10.41
CA ASP A 84 5.87 1.71 -10.22
C ASP A 84 5.45 1.74 -8.75
N ASP A 85 5.57 0.60 -8.06
CA ASP A 85 5.26 0.46 -6.65
C ASP A 85 6.17 1.33 -5.77
N SER A 86 7.48 1.29 -6.02
CA SER A 86 8.47 2.12 -5.31
C SER A 86 8.22 3.62 -5.49
N ILE A 87 7.91 4.06 -6.72
CA ILE A 87 7.56 5.45 -7.01
C ILE A 87 6.28 5.84 -6.24
N CYS A 88 5.27 4.98 -6.23
CA CYS A 88 4.02 5.25 -5.52
C CYS A 88 4.22 5.37 -4.00
N TYR A 89 5.05 4.50 -3.40
CA TYR A 89 5.42 4.62 -1.99
C TYR A 89 6.19 5.90 -1.71
N MET A 90 7.13 6.27 -2.59
CA MET A 90 7.85 7.54 -2.49
C MET A 90 6.88 8.73 -2.54
N LEU A 91 5.90 8.74 -3.44
CA LEU A 91 4.89 9.82 -3.51
C LEU A 91 4.04 9.90 -2.24
N ASN A 92 3.70 8.75 -1.66
CA ASN A 92 2.96 8.69 -0.40
C ASN A 92 3.76 9.26 0.77
N ILE A 93 5.07 9.05 0.80
CA ILE A 93 5.94 9.59 1.86
C ILE A 93 6.24 11.08 1.63
N LEU A 94 6.58 11.50 0.41
CA LEU A 94 7.06 12.86 0.14
C LEU A 94 5.93 13.90 0.06
N ILE A 95 4.81 13.54 -0.55
CA ILE A 95 3.74 14.50 -0.87
C ILE A 95 2.35 14.01 -0.43
N HIS A 96 2.28 12.95 0.39
CA HIS A 96 1.05 12.43 1.00
C HIS A 96 -0.05 12.06 -0.01
N ILE A 97 0.32 11.73 -1.25
CA ILE A 97 -0.65 11.19 -2.20
C ILE A 97 -0.88 9.71 -1.86
N PRO A 98 -2.13 9.25 -1.71
CA PRO A 98 -2.41 7.87 -1.34
C PRO A 98 -1.78 6.86 -2.32
N ALA A 99 -0.82 6.08 -1.84
CA ALA A 99 -0.17 5.03 -2.63
C ALA A 99 -1.15 4.09 -3.35
N PRO A 100 -2.28 3.65 -2.74
CA PRO A 100 -3.24 2.78 -3.44
C PRO A 100 -3.79 3.40 -4.72
N ALA A 101 -4.13 4.69 -4.70
CA ALA A 101 -4.70 5.38 -5.85
C ALA A 101 -3.65 5.57 -6.95
N THR A 102 -2.42 5.95 -6.58
CA THR A 102 -1.35 6.13 -7.57
C THR A 102 -0.91 4.81 -8.19
N ARG A 103 -0.90 3.70 -7.43
CA ARG A 103 -0.56 2.36 -7.95
C ARG A 103 -1.53 1.92 -9.04
N VAL A 104 -2.83 2.10 -8.82
CA VAL A 104 -3.85 1.79 -9.83
C VAL A 104 -3.58 2.54 -11.12
N VAL A 105 -3.26 3.83 -11.05
CA VAL A 105 -2.99 4.66 -12.23
C VAL A 105 -1.64 4.34 -12.88
N ALA A 106 -0.57 4.18 -12.10
CA ALA A 106 0.77 3.95 -12.63
C ALA A 106 0.87 2.58 -13.32
N ILE A 107 0.46 1.51 -12.64
CA ILE A 107 0.57 0.15 -13.15
C ILE A 107 -0.33 -0.04 -14.37
N SER A 108 -1.57 0.46 -14.35
CA SER A 108 -2.48 0.33 -15.51
C SER A 108 -2.04 1.12 -16.74
N ARG A 109 -1.17 2.14 -16.59
CA ARG A 109 -0.60 2.89 -17.71
C ARG A 109 0.63 2.23 -18.29
N ASN A 110 1.45 1.59 -17.45
CA ASN A 110 2.74 1.02 -17.84
C ASN A 110 2.67 -0.48 -18.16
N THR A 111 1.51 -1.11 -17.96
CA THR A 111 1.31 -2.56 -18.15
C THR A 111 -0.01 -2.84 -18.86
N PRO A 112 -0.21 -4.03 -19.46
CA PRO A 112 -1.48 -4.38 -20.12
C PRO A 112 -2.65 -4.61 -19.14
N VAL A 113 -2.40 -4.58 -17.82
CA VAL A 113 -3.40 -4.87 -16.80
C VAL A 113 -4.38 -3.71 -16.67
N THR A 114 -5.67 -4.02 -16.67
CA THR A 114 -6.71 -2.99 -16.61
C THR A 114 -6.80 -2.34 -15.21
N MET A 115 -7.17 -1.06 -15.13
CA MET A 115 -7.40 -0.37 -13.84
C MET A 115 -8.29 -1.15 -12.86
N PRO A 116 -9.42 -1.76 -13.30
CA PRO A 116 -10.21 -2.65 -12.46
C PRO A 116 -9.44 -3.79 -11.81
N GLN A 117 -8.65 -4.53 -12.60
CA GLN A 117 -7.87 -5.66 -12.08
C GLN A 117 -6.83 -5.20 -11.07
N VAL A 118 -6.11 -4.11 -11.35
CA VAL A 118 -5.13 -3.56 -10.39
C VAL A 118 -5.82 -3.11 -9.10
N THR A 119 -6.99 -2.47 -9.21
CA THR A 119 -7.78 -2.03 -8.05
C THR A 119 -8.14 -3.21 -7.16
N SER A 120 -8.66 -4.29 -7.75
CA SER A 120 -9.03 -5.49 -7.02
C SER A 120 -7.84 -6.17 -6.34
N ALA A 121 -6.69 -6.24 -7.02
CA ALA A 121 -5.47 -6.76 -6.43
C ALA A 121 -5.00 -5.92 -5.24
N VAL A 122 -5.01 -4.58 -5.36
CA VAL A 122 -4.65 -3.66 -4.28
C VAL A 122 -5.60 -3.79 -3.09
N VAL A 123 -6.91 -3.96 -3.32
CA VAL A 123 -7.89 -4.16 -2.24
C VAL A 123 -7.58 -5.45 -1.45
N VAL A 124 -7.37 -6.57 -2.14
CA VAL A 124 -7.03 -7.85 -1.49
C VAL A 124 -5.70 -7.75 -0.75
N GLU A 125 -4.70 -7.13 -1.36
CA GLU A 125 -3.41 -6.89 -0.74
C GLU A 125 -3.54 -6.13 0.59
N ARG A 126 -4.37 -5.08 0.63
CA ARG A 126 -4.59 -4.29 1.86
C ARG A 126 -5.24 -5.11 2.97
N LEU A 127 -6.08 -6.08 2.62
CA LEU A 127 -6.66 -6.98 3.61
C LEU A 127 -5.64 -7.95 4.17
N LEU A 128 -4.80 -8.52 3.31
CA LEU A 128 -3.67 -9.34 3.75
C LEU A 128 -2.76 -8.55 4.70
N GLU A 129 -2.49 -7.28 4.39
CA GLU A 129 -1.73 -6.42 5.31
C GLU A 129 -2.42 -6.18 6.65
N GLN A 130 -3.74 -5.96 6.67
CA GLN A 130 -4.46 -5.79 7.93
C GLN A 130 -4.46 -7.06 8.77
N VAL A 131 -4.57 -8.23 8.13
CA VAL A 131 -4.40 -9.53 8.80
C VAL A 131 -3.01 -9.61 9.44
N MET A 132 -1.94 -9.31 8.69
CA MET A 132 -0.58 -9.33 9.23
C MET A 132 -0.38 -8.34 10.38
N ARG A 133 -0.92 -7.12 10.27
CA ARG A 133 -0.86 -6.11 11.35
C ARG A 133 -1.56 -6.59 12.62
N LEU A 134 -2.73 -7.21 12.49
CA LEU A 134 -3.43 -7.78 13.64
C LEU A 134 -2.66 -8.94 14.25
N THR A 135 -2.12 -9.85 13.42
CA THR A 135 -1.29 -10.96 13.90
C THR A 135 -0.07 -10.45 14.65
N ALA A 136 0.63 -9.45 14.11
CA ALA A 136 1.78 -8.84 14.77
C ALA A 136 1.39 -8.17 16.10
N LEU A 137 0.24 -7.48 16.15
CA LEU A 137 -0.28 -6.86 17.37
C LEU A 137 -0.59 -7.92 18.45
N VAL A 138 -1.32 -8.98 18.09
CA VAL A 138 -1.67 -10.07 19.01
C VAL A 138 -0.41 -10.78 19.52
N LEU A 139 0.54 -11.06 18.63
CA LEU A 139 1.80 -11.71 19.00
C LEU A 139 2.63 -10.81 19.94
N SER A 140 2.73 -9.52 19.64
CA SER A 140 3.41 -8.54 20.48
C SER A 140 2.82 -8.54 21.90
N LEU A 141 1.49 -8.49 22.02
CA LEU A 141 0.81 -8.50 23.31
C LEU A 141 1.02 -9.81 24.08
N ALA A 142 0.95 -10.95 23.39
CA ALA A 142 1.18 -12.27 23.99
C ALA A 142 2.61 -12.44 24.53
N LEU A 143 3.61 -11.78 23.90
CA LEU A 143 5.02 -11.86 24.31
C LEU A 143 5.41 -10.81 25.36
N LEU A 144 4.80 -9.60 25.34
CA LEU A 144 5.25 -8.45 26.14
C LEU A 144 4.40 -8.17 27.39
N THR A 145 3.19 -8.70 27.52
CA THR A 145 2.30 -8.38 28.65
C THR A 145 1.87 -9.61 29.45
N ALA A 146 2.04 -9.55 30.78
CA ALA A 146 1.47 -10.52 31.72
C ALA A 146 -0.01 -10.21 32.08
N ASP A 147 -0.49 -9.00 31.77
CA ASP A 147 -1.85 -8.54 32.09
C ASP A 147 -2.63 -8.14 30.81
N PRO A 148 -3.56 -8.97 30.32
CA PRO A 148 -4.21 -8.81 29.02
C PRO A 148 -5.34 -7.76 28.98
N THR A 149 -5.62 -7.06 30.08
CA THR A 149 -6.85 -6.27 30.27
C THR A 149 -6.87 -4.91 29.55
N ASN A 150 -5.72 -4.29 29.26
CA ASN A 150 -5.67 -2.99 28.57
C ASN A 150 -5.56 -3.08 27.03
N ALA A 151 -5.29 -4.27 26.49
CA ALA A 151 -5.05 -4.47 25.07
C ALA A 151 -6.31 -4.83 24.25
N SER A 152 -7.43 -5.06 24.94
CA SER A 152 -8.62 -5.71 24.38
C SER A 152 -9.29 -4.86 23.29
N ILE A 153 -9.35 -3.54 23.45
CA ILE A 153 -10.09 -2.66 22.54
C ILE A 153 -9.43 -2.60 21.15
N SER A 154 -8.10 -2.52 21.07
CA SER A 154 -7.38 -2.45 19.79
C SER A 154 -7.46 -3.77 19.01
N ILE A 155 -7.38 -4.91 19.71
CA ILE A 155 -7.58 -6.24 19.11
C ILE A 155 -9.00 -6.36 18.58
N ILE A 156 -10.01 -6.01 19.39
CA ILE A 156 -11.43 -6.10 19.00
C ILE A 156 -11.70 -5.23 17.77
N ARG A 157 -11.23 -3.97 17.74
CA ARG A 157 -11.44 -3.05 16.60
C ARG A 157 -10.79 -3.57 15.33
N SER A 158 -9.56 -4.07 15.43
CA SER A 158 -8.81 -4.60 14.28
C SER A 158 -9.42 -5.90 13.77
N GLY A 159 -9.80 -6.81 14.69
CA GLY A 159 -10.51 -8.04 14.37
C GLY A 159 -11.84 -7.79 13.69
N LEU A 160 -12.65 -6.86 14.23
CA LEU A 160 -13.91 -6.44 13.62
C LEU A 160 -13.71 -5.87 12.22
N THR A 161 -12.69 -5.04 12.01
CA THR A 161 -12.38 -4.45 10.69
C THR A 161 -12.08 -5.53 9.66
N ILE A 162 -11.29 -6.54 10.03
CA ILE A 162 -10.97 -7.68 9.14
C ILE A 162 -12.23 -8.50 8.84
N VAL A 163 -13.01 -8.86 9.86
CA VAL A 163 -14.24 -9.63 9.67
C VAL A 163 -15.21 -8.89 8.75
N VAL A 164 -15.44 -7.60 8.99
CA VAL A 164 -16.29 -6.76 8.13
C VAL A 164 -15.78 -6.73 6.70
N ALA A 165 -14.46 -6.59 6.51
CA ALA A 165 -13.90 -6.52 5.18
C ALA A 165 -13.92 -7.87 4.42
N ILE A 166 -13.67 -8.99 5.11
CA ILE A 166 -13.83 -10.34 4.55
C ILE A 166 -15.29 -10.57 4.17
N VAL A 167 -16.23 -10.28 5.08
CA VAL A 167 -17.67 -10.41 4.80
C VAL A 167 -18.05 -9.53 3.61
N LEU A 168 -17.58 -8.28 3.54
CA LEU A 168 -17.85 -7.38 2.43
C LEU A 168 -17.33 -7.95 1.10
N ILE A 169 -16.10 -8.48 1.06
CA ILE A 169 -15.58 -9.13 -0.16
C ILE A 169 -16.40 -10.35 -0.54
N LEU A 170 -16.72 -11.23 0.42
CA LEU A 170 -17.52 -12.43 0.15
C LEU A 170 -18.92 -12.05 -0.37
N LEU A 171 -19.52 -11.00 0.17
CA LEU A 171 -20.78 -10.46 -0.31
C LEU A 171 -20.64 -9.87 -1.72
N LEU A 172 -19.58 -9.10 -2.00
CA LEU A 172 -19.32 -8.54 -3.32
C LEU A 172 -19.11 -9.64 -4.37
N VAL A 173 -18.36 -10.70 -4.04
CA VAL A 173 -18.12 -11.82 -4.94
C VAL A 173 -19.39 -12.65 -5.14
N ARG A 174 -20.15 -12.93 -4.06
CA ARG A 174 -21.36 -13.76 -4.11
C ARG A 174 -22.55 -13.06 -4.78
N TYR A 175 -22.72 -11.77 -4.55
CA TYR A 175 -23.84 -10.98 -5.06
C TYR A 175 -23.42 -10.02 -6.19
N GLY A 176 -22.27 -10.27 -6.82
CA GLY A 176 -21.68 -9.40 -7.83
C GLY A 176 -22.64 -9.07 -8.96
N ASP A 177 -23.33 -10.07 -9.51
CA ASP A 177 -24.30 -9.87 -10.61
C ASP A 177 -25.46 -8.95 -10.19
N ARG A 178 -26.01 -9.16 -8.99
CA ARG A 178 -27.06 -8.29 -8.43
C ARG A 178 -26.57 -6.88 -8.20
N LEU A 179 -25.31 -6.73 -7.76
CA LEU A 179 -24.69 -5.43 -7.52
C LEU A 179 -24.51 -4.67 -8.84
N ILE A 180 -24.10 -5.37 -9.90
CA ILE A 180 -23.98 -4.82 -11.26
C ILE A 180 -25.35 -4.36 -11.74
N ASP A 181 -26.38 -5.20 -11.64
CA ASP A 181 -27.73 -4.86 -12.09
C ASP A 181 -28.36 -3.70 -11.30
N LEU A 182 -27.96 -3.53 -10.03
CA LEU A 182 -28.42 -2.43 -9.19
C LEU A 182 -27.69 -1.11 -9.47
N LEU A 183 -26.38 -1.17 -9.70
CA LEU A 183 -25.52 0.01 -9.79
C LEU A 183 -25.36 0.53 -11.23
N ALA A 184 -25.28 -0.36 -12.23
CA ALA A 184 -25.12 0.02 -13.63
C ALA A 184 -26.18 1.02 -14.12
N PRO A 185 -27.50 0.80 -13.91
CA PRO A 185 -28.53 1.74 -14.37
C PRO A 185 -28.59 3.03 -13.53
N ARG A 186 -28.07 3.03 -12.29
CA ARG A 186 -28.03 4.24 -11.44
C ARG A 186 -26.85 5.13 -11.80
N LEU A 187 -25.67 4.54 -11.98
CA LEU A 187 -24.46 5.25 -12.34
C LEU A 187 -24.43 5.62 -13.83
N GLY A 188 -25.11 4.86 -14.70
CA GLY A 188 -25.30 5.20 -16.12
C GLY A 188 -26.17 6.43 -16.38
N LYS A 189 -26.79 7.02 -15.34
CA LYS A 189 -27.50 8.31 -15.42
C LYS A 189 -26.55 9.51 -15.26
N LEU A 190 -25.29 9.28 -14.92
CA LEU A 190 -24.32 10.36 -14.76
C LEU A 190 -23.94 10.93 -16.12
N PRO A 191 -23.79 12.27 -16.24
CA PRO A 191 -23.31 12.87 -17.47
C PRO A 191 -21.91 12.35 -17.78
N ARG A 192 -21.70 11.90 -19.02
CA ARG A 192 -20.45 11.32 -19.57
C ARG A 192 -20.18 9.83 -19.30
N VAL A 193 -21.10 9.08 -18.68
CA VAL A 193 -20.90 7.64 -18.46
C VAL A 193 -22.13 6.86 -18.92
N THR A 194 -21.93 5.88 -19.82
CA THR A 194 -23.01 5.02 -20.30
C THR A 194 -23.20 3.81 -19.39
N GLU A 195 -24.43 3.30 -19.25
CA GLU A 195 -24.72 2.07 -18.49
C GLU A 195 -23.81 0.91 -18.90
N ALA A 196 -23.58 0.72 -20.21
CA ALA A 196 -22.71 -0.33 -20.73
C ALA A 196 -21.26 -0.20 -20.23
N GLN A 197 -20.74 1.02 -20.12
CA GLN A 197 -19.39 1.29 -19.60
C GLN A 197 -19.30 0.97 -18.11
N VAL A 198 -20.32 1.35 -17.32
CA VAL A 198 -20.36 1.03 -15.89
C VAL A 198 -20.45 -0.48 -15.69
N ARG A 199 -21.31 -1.16 -16.47
CA ARG A 199 -21.48 -2.60 -16.38
C ARG A 199 -20.17 -3.33 -16.66
N ASP A 200 -19.49 -3.00 -17.76
CA ASP A 200 -18.17 -3.57 -18.09
C ASP A 200 -17.13 -3.29 -16.99
N LEU A 201 -17.07 -2.07 -16.46
CA LEU A 201 -16.17 -1.70 -15.36
C LEU A 201 -16.42 -2.55 -14.10
N LEU A 202 -17.68 -2.66 -13.67
CA LEU A 202 -18.06 -3.42 -12.49
C LEU A 202 -17.81 -4.92 -12.68
N THR A 203 -18.13 -5.47 -13.86
CA THR A 203 -17.83 -6.87 -14.20
C THR A 203 -16.33 -7.15 -14.12
N ARG A 204 -15.47 -6.28 -14.67
CA ARG A 204 -14.01 -6.45 -14.58
C ARG A 204 -13.48 -6.28 -13.15
N LEU A 205 -14.02 -5.34 -12.37
CA LEU A 205 -13.66 -5.14 -10.97
C LEU A 205 -13.98 -6.39 -10.14
N LEU A 206 -15.23 -6.87 -10.23
CA LEU A 206 -15.70 -8.03 -9.48
C LEU A 206 -15.04 -9.32 -9.96
N GLY A 207 -14.81 -9.48 -11.26
CA GLY A 207 -14.04 -10.59 -11.82
C GLY A 207 -12.60 -10.61 -11.30
N GLY A 208 -11.92 -9.46 -11.32
CA GLY A 208 -10.59 -9.32 -10.72
C GLY A 208 -10.57 -9.60 -9.23
N LEU A 209 -11.60 -9.17 -8.50
CA LEU A 209 -11.74 -9.42 -7.07
C LEU A 209 -11.97 -10.90 -6.76
N ALA A 210 -12.80 -11.59 -7.54
CA ALA A 210 -13.04 -13.02 -7.38
C ALA A 210 -11.78 -13.85 -7.61
N VAL A 211 -10.95 -13.45 -8.59
CA VAL A 211 -9.66 -14.08 -8.87
C VAL A 211 -8.66 -13.81 -7.74
N ALA A 212 -8.51 -12.54 -7.35
CA ALA A 212 -7.62 -12.13 -6.26
C ALA A 212 -8.02 -12.73 -4.90
N ALA A 213 -9.31 -12.91 -4.65
CA ALA A 213 -9.87 -13.53 -3.45
C ALA A 213 -10.00 -15.06 -3.55
N SER A 214 -9.43 -15.70 -4.58
CA SER A 214 -9.43 -17.15 -4.67
C SER A 214 -8.61 -17.77 -3.52
N PRO A 215 -9.00 -18.93 -2.96
CA PRO A 215 -8.31 -19.52 -1.80
C PRO A 215 -6.81 -19.70 -2.02
N ARG A 216 -6.42 -20.14 -3.22
CA ARG A 216 -5.01 -20.28 -3.61
C ARG A 216 -4.28 -18.94 -3.56
N GLN A 217 -4.89 -17.88 -4.10
CA GLN A 217 -4.28 -16.56 -4.09
C GLN A 217 -4.16 -15.97 -2.70
N LEU A 218 -5.16 -16.18 -1.86
CA LEU A 218 -5.12 -15.76 -0.45
C LEU A 218 -4.04 -16.51 0.33
N ILE A 219 -3.91 -17.84 0.16
CA ILE A 219 -2.88 -18.62 0.87
C ILE A 219 -1.48 -18.19 0.45
N VAL A 220 -1.20 -18.12 -0.87
CA VAL A 220 0.12 -17.70 -1.35
C VAL A 220 0.38 -16.24 -0.99
N GLY A 221 -0.63 -15.37 -1.09
CA GLY A 221 -0.56 -13.97 -0.67
C GLY A 221 -0.25 -13.82 0.82
N LEU A 222 -0.84 -14.66 1.68
CA LEU A 222 -0.54 -14.71 3.12
C LEU A 222 0.89 -15.18 3.37
N LEU A 223 1.35 -16.24 2.71
CA LEU A 223 2.73 -16.73 2.83
C LEU A 223 3.75 -15.66 2.41
N LEU A 224 3.53 -15.01 1.25
CA LEU A 224 4.37 -13.90 0.81
C LEU A 224 4.32 -12.73 1.80
N SER A 225 3.16 -12.44 2.38
CA SER A 225 3.03 -11.40 3.41
C SER A 225 3.78 -11.75 4.68
N PHE A 226 3.76 -13.01 5.11
CA PHE A 226 4.52 -13.49 6.25
C PHE A 226 6.02 -13.35 6.04
N ILE A 227 6.54 -13.82 4.89
CA ILE A 227 7.96 -13.72 4.55
C ILE A 227 8.40 -12.24 4.47
N MET A 228 7.58 -11.39 3.87
CA MET A 228 7.82 -9.94 3.79
C MET A 228 7.91 -9.29 5.18
N TRP A 229 6.96 -9.60 6.06
CA TRP A 229 6.96 -9.09 7.43
C TRP A 229 8.16 -9.59 8.24
N SER A 230 8.58 -10.84 8.06
CA SER A 230 9.80 -11.36 8.69
C SER A 230 11.04 -10.58 8.23
N ALA A 231 11.13 -10.23 6.95
CA ALA A 231 12.22 -9.38 6.45
C ALA A 231 12.22 -7.99 7.11
N TYR A 232 11.04 -7.38 7.30
CA TYR A 232 10.92 -6.09 7.98
C TYR A 232 11.11 -6.15 9.49
N PHE A 233 10.83 -7.28 10.13
CA PHE A 233 11.05 -7.47 11.56
C PHE A 233 12.53 -7.68 11.89
N LEU A 234 13.29 -8.26 10.95
CA LEU A 234 14.73 -8.44 11.07
C LEU A 234 15.55 -7.19 10.68
N PHE A 235 14.91 -6.24 9.99
CA PHE A 235 15.48 -4.93 9.64
C PHE A 235 15.45 -3.99 10.85
#